data_AF-A0A9D7E4T0-F1
#
_entry.id   AF-A0A9D7E4T0-F1
#
_cell.length_a   1.000
_cell.length_b   1.000
_cell.length_c   1.000
_cell.angle_alpha   90.00
_cell.angle_beta   90.00
_cell.angle_gamma   90.00
#
_symmetry.space_group_name_H-M   'P 1'
#
loop_
_entity.id
_entity.type
_entity.pdbx_description
1 polymer ?
#
loop_
_entity_poly.entity_id
_entity_poly.type
_entity_poly.pdbx_seq_one_letter_code
_entity_poly.pdbx_strand_id
1 'polypeptide(L)'
;MRNRNQGAEIVSDFSTVGAATLDARPRVSKQFRLQWEDAQQSWVLLYPEGMVKLNASAGEIMKRCDGAATLQEIVADLERSFGADGLMKDVLGFIEVARKQRWIEV
;
A
#
# COMPACT_ATOMS: atom_id res chain seq x y z
N MET A 1 -40.47 -21.58 -19.37
CA MET A 1 -39.15 -21.10 -19.79
C MET A 1 -38.65 -20.13 -18.73
N ARG A 2 -37.88 -20.61 -17.74
CA ARG A 2 -37.42 -19.80 -16.59
C ARG A 2 -36.15 -19.07 -16.98
N ASN A 3 -36.18 -17.75 -16.87
CA ASN A 3 -35.14 -16.86 -17.31
C ASN A 3 -33.85 -17.06 -16.48
N ARG A 4 -32.74 -17.00 -17.18
CA ARG A 4 -31.37 -17.30 -16.77
C ARG A 4 -30.85 -16.18 -15.86
N ASN A 5 -30.76 -16.42 -14.56
CA ASN A 5 -30.09 -15.50 -13.63
C ASN A 5 -28.57 -15.55 -13.88
N GLN A 6 -28.09 -14.52 -14.55
CA GLN A 6 -26.68 -14.17 -14.69
C GLN A 6 -26.07 -13.96 -13.30
N GLY A 7 -24.94 -14.62 -13.06
CA GLY A 7 -24.17 -14.48 -11.84
C GLY A 7 -23.69 -13.04 -11.68
N ALA A 8 -23.75 -12.54 -10.45
CA ALA A 8 -23.28 -11.24 -10.05
C ALA A 8 -21.79 -11.08 -10.42
N GLU A 9 -21.52 -10.28 -11.44
CA GLU A 9 -20.19 -9.80 -11.76
C GLU A 9 -19.81 -8.75 -10.72
N ILE A 10 -19.05 -9.17 -9.70
CA ILE A 10 -18.33 -8.26 -8.81
C ILE A 10 -17.15 -7.63 -9.56
N VAL A 11 -17.45 -6.84 -10.59
CA VAL A 11 -16.46 -5.93 -11.17
C VAL A 11 -16.34 -4.73 -10.24
N SER A 12 -15.40 -4.83 -9.31
CA SER A 12 -15.07 -3.77 -8.37
C SER A 12 -14.81 -2.46 -9.11
N ASP A 13 -15.70 -1.51 -8.90
CA ASP A 13 -15.64 -0.12 -9.33
C ASP A 13 -14.36 0.55 -8.78
N PHE A 14 -13.33 0.68 -9.62
CA PHE A 14 -12.12 1.45 -9.33
C PHE A 14 -12.08 2.79 -10.10
N SER A 15 -13.14 3.13 -10.85
CA SER A 15 -13.18 4.32 -11.70
C SER A 15 -13.19 5.64 -10.93
N THR A 16 -13.37 5.63 -9.61
CA THR A 16 -13.40 6.84 -8.76
C THR A 16 -12.28 6.90 -7.70
N VAL A 17 -11.33 5.95 -7.67
CA VAL A 17 -10.19 6.00 -6.72
C VAL A 17 -9.07 6.96 -7.20
N GLY A 18 -9.18 7.47 -8.42
CA GLY A 18 -8.04 7.77 -9.30
C GLY A 18 -7.48 9.20 -9.36
N ALA A 19 -7.73 10.11 -8.42
CA ALA A 19 -7.07 11.43 -8.46
C ALA A 19 -6.69 11.99 -7.10
N ALA A 20 -7.61 12.02 -6.14
CA ALA A 20 -7.33 12.59 -4.81
C ALA A 20 -6.30 11.78 -4.01
N THR A 21 -6.20 10.47 -4.25
CA THR A 21 -5.25 9.58 -3.57
C THR A 21 -3.84 9.66 -4.17
N LEU A 22 -3.69 10.18 -5.39
CA LEU A 22 -2.42 10.17 -6.12
C LEU A 22 -1.47 11.26 -5.68
N ASP A 23 -2.02 12.43 -5.36
CA ASP A 23 -1.30 13.53 -4.73
C ASP A 23 -1.21 13.36 -3.19
N ALA A 24 -1.91 12.37 -2.64
CA ALA A 24 -1.84 12.08 -1.22
C ALA A 24 -0.40 11.68 -0.84
N ARG A 25 0.05 12.20 0.30
CA ARG A 25 1.40 11.96 0.83
C ARG A 25 1.29 11.04 2.03
N PRO A 26 1.19 9.70 1.81
CA PRO A 26 1.06 8.78 2.91
C PRO A 26 2.30 8.85 3.79
N ARG A 27 2.06 8.83 5.10
CA ARG A 27 3.08 8.82 6.12
C ARG A 27 2.86 7.66 7.06
N VAL A 28 3.92 6.97 7.46
CA VAL A 28 3.84 5.98 8.55
C VAL A 28 3.36 6.66 9.83
N SER A 29 2.30 6.11 10.43
CA SER A 29 1.70 6.65 11.65
C SER A 29 2.69 6.66 12.80
N LYS A 30 2.66 7.70 13.63
CA LYS A 30 3.58 7.86 14.77
C LYS A 30 3.51 6.75 15.81
N GLN A 31 2.40 6.00 15.84
CA GLN A 31 2.21 4.84 16.72
C GLN A 31 3.04 3.63 16.27
N PHE A 32 3.49 3.64 15.02
CA PHE A 32 4.25 2.58 14.40
C PHE A 32 5.67 3.03 14.15
N ARG A 33 6.61 2.10 14.28
CA ARG A 33 8.02 2.32 13.96
C ARG A 33 8.44 1.30 12.90
N LEU A 34 8.72 1.79 11.71
CA LEU A 34 9.34 1.00 10.65
C LEU A 34 10.81 0.76 11.02
N GLN A 35 11.23 -0.49 11.07
CA GLN A 35 12.60 -0.91 11.35
C GLN A 35 13.03 -2.01 10.38
N TRP A 36 14.29 -1.97 9.93
CA TRP A 36 14.88 -3.08 9.21
C TRP A 36 15.41 -4.11 10.20
N GLU A 37 15.06 -5.38 9.98
CA GLU A 37 15.55 -6.48 10.80
C GLU A 37 16.48 -7.39 9.98
N ASP A 38 17.77 -7.33 10.29
CA ASP A 38 18.82 -8.04 9.56
C ASP A 38 18.71 -9.56 9.70
N ALA A 39 18.29 -10.04 10.89
CA ALA A 39 18.10 -11.47 11.13
C ALA A 39 17.06 -12.12 10.19
N GLN A 40 16.09 -11.33 9.72
CA GLN A 40 15.04 -11.79 8.81
C GLN A 40 15.16 -11.21 7.39
N GLN A 41 16.16 -10.35 7.17
CA GLN A 41 16.33 -9.56 5.93
C GLN A 41 14.98 -8.96 5.48
N SER A 42 14.24 -8.38 6.42
CA SER A 42 12.87 -7.92 6.19
C SER A 42 12.58 -6.63 6.96
N TRP A 43 11.67 -5.84 6.42
CA TRP A 43 11.11 -4.69 7.11
C TRP A 43 10.06 -5.15 8.12
N VAL A 44 10.14 -4.63 9.34
CA VAL A 44 9.19 -4.89 10.42
C VAL A 44 8.58 -3.59 10.91
N LEU A 45 7.29 -3.64 11.21
CA LEU A 45 6.54 -2.53 11.78
C LEU A 45 6.28 -2.83 13.25
N LEU A 46 6.96 -2.11 14.14
CA LEU A 46 6.84 -2.26 15.58
C LEU A 46 5.76 -1.32 16.14
N TYR A 47 4.95 -1.82 17.06
CA TYR A 47 3.92 -1.05 17.77
C TYR A 47 3.76 -1.62 19.19
N PRO A 48 3.15 -0.92 20.15
CA PRO A 48 3.23 -1.28 21.57
C PRO A 48 2.61 -2.66 21.92
N GLU A 49 1.68 -3.15 21.10
CA GLU A 49 1.01 -4.44 21.31
C GLU A 49 1.66 -5.59 20.51
N GLY A 50 2.63 -5.32 19.62
CA GLY A 50 3.28 -6.37 18.83
C GLY A 50 4.16 -5.89 17.68
N MET A 51 4.35 -6.78 16.69
CA MET A 51 5.09 -6.48 15.47
C MET A 51 4.38 -7.04 14.25
N VAL A 52 4.44 -6.32 13.13
CA VAL A 52 3.99 -6.80 11.83
C VAL A 52 5.21 -6.97 10.94
N LYS A 53 5.44 -8.20 10.47
CA LYS A 53 6.45 -8.45 9.44
C LYS A 53 5.90 -8.02 8.09
N LEU A 54 6.59 -7.11 7.42
CA LEU A 54 6.27 -6.69 6.06
C LEU A 54 7.06 -7.55 5.07
N ASN A 55 6.42 -7.88 3.94
CA ASN A 55 7.12 -8.47 2.81
C ASN A 55 8.01 -7.42 2.13
N ALA A 56 8.95 -7.86 1.29
CA ALA A 56 9.90 -6.97 0.61
C ALA A 56 9.21 -5.78 -0.08
N SER A 57 8.15 -6.03 -0.86
CA SER A 57 7.39 -4.97 -1.54
C SER A 57 6.72 -4.00 -0.57
N ALA A 58 6.08 -4.52 0.49
CA ALA A 58 5.41 -3.70 1.49
C ALA A 58 6.39 -2.84 2.28
N GLY A 59 7.56 -3.37 2.61
CA GLY A 59 8.63 -2.62 3.26
C GLY A 59 9.16 -1.49 2.38
N GLU A 60 9.37 -1.74 1.09
CA GLU A 60 9.83 -0.74 0.13
C GLU A 60 8.80 0.36 -0.13
N ILE A 61 7.50 0.04 -0.12
CA ILE A 61 6.41 1.03 -0.13
C ILE A 61 6.46 1.87 1.15
N MET A 62 6.44 1.21 2.32
CA MET A 62 6.40 1.88 3.64
C MET A 62 7.62 2.78 3.89
N LYS A 63 8.80 2.40 3.39
CA LYS A 63 10.03 3.20 3.45
C LYS A 63 9.89 4.54 2.73
N ARG A 64 9.11 4.57 1.66
CA ARG A 64 8.83 5.78 0.85
C ARG A 64 7.60 6.55 1.32
N CYS A 65 6.80 5.95 2.21
CA CYS A 65 5.69 6.63 2.89
C CYS A 65 6.20 7.47 4.07
N ASP A 66 7.04 8.47 3.79
CA ASP A 66 7.55 9.41 4.79
C ASP A 66 6.72 10.70 4.93
N GLY A 67 5.75 10.90 4.03
CA GLY A 67 4.90 12.10 3.97
C GLY A 67 5.46 13.24 3.10
N ALA A 68 6.63 13.09 2.48
CA ALA A 68 7.14 14.03 1.48
C ALA A 68 6.72 13.64 0.06
N ALA A 69 6.90 12.36 -0.30
CA ALA A 69 6.57 11.86 -1.62
C ALA A 69 5.06 11.63 -1.79
N THR A 70 4.54 12.01 -2.96
CA THR A 70 3.18 11.68 -3.36
C THR A 70 3.07 10.20 -3.76
N LEU A 71 1.85 9.65 -3.74
CA LEU A 71 1.65 8.26 -4.15
C LEU A 71 2.16 7.97 -5.56
N GLN A 72 2.00 8.92 -6.48
CA GLN A 72 2.54 8.80 -7.85
C GLN A 72 4.06 8.71 -7.85
N GLU A 73 4.74 9.55 -7.07
CA GLU A 73 6.21 9.50 -6.97
C GLU A 73 6.68 8.19 -6.35
N ILE A 74 5.98 7.69 -5.34
CA ILE A 74 6.27 6.40 -4.70
C ILE A 74 6.14 5.28 -5.73
N VAL A 75 5.05 5.23 -6.50
CA VAL A 75 4.85 4.22 -7.55
C VAL A 75 5.96 4.31 -8.60
N ALA A 76 6.24 5.50 -9.13
CA ALA A 76 7.28 5.68 -10.15
C ALA A 76 8.68 5.28 -9.66
N ASP A 77 9.01 5.58 -8.40
CA ASP A 77 10.30 5.20 -7.81
C ASP A 77 10.40 3.69 -7.56
N LEU A 78 9.30 3.05 -7.16
CA LEU A 78 9.21 1.59 -7.02
C LEU A 78 9.35 0.89 -8.36
N GLU A 79 8.61 1.33 -9.38
CA GLU A 79 8.70 0.77 -10.74
C GLU A 79 10.13 0.86 -11.26
N ARG A 80 10.80 2.00 -11.03
CA ARG A 80 12.22 2.18 -11.39
C ARG A 80 13.17 1.29 -10.57
N SER A 81 12.94 1.17 -9.27
CA SER A 81 13.81 0.39 -8.36
C SER A 81 13.69 -1.12 -8.59
N PHE A 82 12.48 -1.59 -8.90
CA PHE A 82 12.18 -3.00 -9.12
C PHE A 82 12.24 -3.40 -10.60
N GLY A 83 12.32 -2.45 -11.53
CA GLY A 83 12.24 -2.72 -12.97
C GLY A 83 10.90 -3.35 -13.39
N ALA A 84 9.83 -3.01 -12.68
CA ALA A 84 8.47 -3.52 -12.90
C ALA A 84 7.55 -2.38 -13.33
N ASP A 85 6.45 -2.72 -14.00
CA ASP A 85 5.46 -1.75 -14.49
C ASP A 85 4.06 -2.20 -14.05
N GLY A 86 3.15 -1.25 -13.85
CA GLY A 86 1.79 -1.51 -13.40
C GLY A 86 1.66 -1.71 -11.89
N LEU A 87 2.66 -1.31 -11.08
CA LEU A 87 2.63 -1.45 -9.62
C LEU A 87 1.61 -0.52 -8.96
N MET A 88 1.11 0.47 -9.69
CA MET A 88 0.10 1.43 -9.26
C MET A 88 -1.08 0.78 -8.52
N LYS A 89 -1.64 -0.31 -9.07
CA LYS A 89 -2.80 -0.98 -8.49
C LYS A 89 -2.46 -1.70 -7.19
N ASP A 90 -1.33 -2.39 -7.17
CA ASP A 90 -0.83 -3.08 -5.98
C ASP A 90 -0.50 -2.10 -4.85
N VAL A 91 0.14 -0.97 -5.18
CA VAL A 91 0.45 0.09 -4.22
C VAL A 91 -0.84 0.71 -3.69
N LEU A 92 -1.80 1.09 -4.55
CA LEU A 92 -3.09 1.62 -4.11
C LEU A 92 -3.84 0.64 -3.20
N GLY A 93 -3.88 -0.64 -3.58
CA GLY A 93 -4.50 -1.69 -2.76
C GLY A 93 -3.81 -1.84 -1.41
N PHE A 94 -2.47 -1.76 -1.37
CA PHE A 94 -1.71 -1.81 -0.13
C PHE A 94 -1.98 -0.60 0.76
N ILE A 95 -2.00 0.61 0.19
CA ILE A 95 -2.27 1.86 0.93
C ILE A 95 -3.66 1.83 1.56
N GLU A 96 -4.68 1.36 0.84
CA GLU A 96 -6.03 1.18 1.39
C GLU A 96 -6.04 0.22 2.60
N VAL A 97 -5.34 -0.92 2.51
CA VAL A 97 -5.21 -1.86 3.63
C VAL A 97 -4.43 -1.24 4.79
N ALA A 98 -3.31 -0.60 4.52
CA ALA A 98 -2.47 0.05 5.52
C ALA A 98 -3.21 1.19 6.25
N ARG A 99 -4.05 1.95 5.54
CA ARG A 99 -4.95 2.96 6.13
C ARG A 99 -6.00 2.32 7.04
N LYS A 100 -6.65 1.24 6.59
CA LYS A 100 -7.64 0.49 7.41
C LYS A 100 -7.00 -0.06 8.69
N GLN A 101 -5.77 -0.54 8.59
CA GLN A 101 -4.98 -1.03 9.72
C GLN A 101 -4.33 0.08 10.56
N ARG A 102 -4.57 1.36 10.21
CA ARG A 102 -3.98 2.55 10.86
C ARG A 102 -2.44 2.62 10.81
N TRP A 103 -1.80 1.81 9.96
CA TRP A 103 -0.34 1.81 9.80
C TRP A 103 0.17 3.11 9.18
N ILE A 104 -0.63 3.72 8.32
CA ILE A 104 -0.32 4.98 7.64
C ILE A 104 -1.46 5.99 7.81
N GLU A 105 -1.09 7.27 7.77
CA GLU A 105 -1.96 8.44 7.76
C GLU A 105 -1.71 9.24 6.47
N VAL A 106 -2.76 9.90 5.96
CA VAL A 106 -2.74 10.79 4.78
C VAL A 106 -3.33 12.13 5.16
#